data_AF-A0A9W7AYZ9-F1
#
_entry.id   AF-A0A9W7AYZ9-F1
#
_cell.length_a   1.000
_cell.length_b   1.000
_cell.length_c   1.000
_cell.angle_alpha   90.00
_cell.angle_beta   90.00
_cell.angle_gamma   90.00
#
_symmetry.space_group_name_H-M   'P 1'
#
loop_
_entity.id
_entity.type
_entity.pdbx_description
1 polymer ?
#
loop_
_entity_poly.entity_id
_entity_poly.type
_entity_poly.pdbx_seq_one_letter_code
_entity_poly.pdbx_strand_id
1 'polypeptide(L)'
;MPKVVEDEVVITKTEQEGKDALEAEGTFGASWRIMLFRGVRDNDIELVKRVCSSHPAAIHEHFTSGMKEWELQWDSLRWYEFGDSTALYIASAYCSDKVVRWLLANGVDPDAVCYSKQTAQDVIGVCTFKQEQAKTIDDLLKADRLPPQPPIKPTLFAKIGYEDHLKTVYEEVMNPEDPDGPKMKRAKRVSETVVRCKVSVTYKSYWLPPKTQYEVRIRAMKSPEWRTERTQATHKMITGLAAGTTYELLSEDISDFFETTYKYLADQVVGSLPNKLGLPSWFLEMAVEKGLEGALDWTYNATFDYVDPAFWDELRGVSDGSGTSYDLLRRIHMLPEATKGHCSMFGASDSATKSGNLLQLRALDWDVDGPFKDNVNVVVYHNDDGSDRVSWANIAWSGFIGSVTGFNSQQLGISEIGVTYPDESFGKESRHGIPFVNLLRDILEKDSHFEDANKRISEATRTCNLILGVGDAKTGEFNSVQYSNSVANFITSDNLQPVNETWHAPIEDVVYFGMDWLCPNYSEVLHDRVSHHRG
;
A
#
# COMPACT_ATOMS: atom_id res chain seq x y z
N MET A 1 -15.77 5.17 -27.77
CA MET A 1 -16.15 3.74 -27.71
C MET A 1 -15.18 2.97 -28.60
N PRO A 2 -14.19 2.25 -28.05
CA PRO A 2 -13.43 1.29 -28.82
C PRO A 2 -14.30 0.05 -29.04
N LYS A 3 -14.35 -0.45 -30.28
CA LYS A 3 -15.00 -1.71 -30.64
C LYS A 3 -14.17 -2.86 -30.06
N VAL A 4 -14.78 -3.64 -29.16
CA VAL A 4 -14.25 -4.93 -28.71
C VAL A 4 -14.30 -5.87 -29.90
N VAL A 5 -13.16 -6.47 -30.25
CA VAL A 5 -13.08 -7.57 -31.19
C VAL A 5 -13.78 -8.76 -30.54
N GLU A 6 -14.81 -9.31 -31.19
CA GLU A 6 -15.52 -10.50 -30.73
C GLU A 6 -14.57 -11.69 -30.82
N ASP A 7 -13.97 -12.08 -29.69
CA ASP A 7 -13.34 -13.39 -29.56
C ASP A 7 -14.40 -14.47 -29.78
N GLU A 8 -14.04 -15.49 -30.56
CA GLU A 8 -14.91 -16.61 -30.90
C GLU A 8 -15.45 -17.28 -29.62
N VAL A 9 -16.76 -17.16 -29.39
CA VAL A 9 -17.41 -17.65 -28.17
C VAL A 9 -17.47 -19.17 -28.20
N VAL A 10 -16.52 -19.81 -27.53
CA VAL A 10 -16.54 -21.28 -27.31
C VAL A 10 -17.70 -21.61 -26.36
N ILE A 11 -18.67 -22.38 -26.84
CA ILE A 11 -19.80 -22.89 -26.05
C ILE A 11 -19.32 -24.05 -25.19
N THR A 12 -19.56 -23.99 -23.87
CA THR A 12 -19.14 -25.07 -22.96
C THR A 12 -20.09 -26.27 -23.06
N LYS A 13 -19.63 -27.46 -22.63
CA LYS A 13 -20.48 -28.66 -22.59
C LYS A 13 -21.73 -28.44 -21.72
N THR A 14 -21.57 -27.80 -20.56
CA THR A 14 -22.67 -27.44 -19.65
C THR A 14 -23.67 -26.48 -20.30
N GLU A 15 -23.18 -25.53 -21.10
CA GLU A 15 -24.01 -24.61 -21.86
C GLU A 15 -24.79 -25.33 -22.97
N GLN A 16 -24.17 -26.29 -23.66
CA GLN A 16 -24.85 -27.10 -24.68
C GLN A 16 -25.93 -27.99 -24.05
N GLU A 17 -25.64 -28.69 -22.94
CA GLU A 17 -26.63 -29.47 -22.20
C GLU A 17 -27.78 -28.59 -21.65
N GLY A 18 -27.47 -27.35 -21.28
CA GLY A 18 -28.43 -26.28 -20.98
C GLY A 18 -29.37 -25.99 -22.15
N LYS A 19 -28.81 -25.74 -23.32
CA LYS A 19 -29.55 -25.43 -24.55
C LYS A 19 -30.41 -26.60 -25.03
N ASP A 20 -29.87 -27.82 -25.03
CA ASP A 20 -30.58 -29.02 -25.47
C ASP A 20 -31.80 -29.32 -24.58
N ALA A 21 -31.68 -29.10 -23.26
CA ALA A 21 -32.80 -29.23 -22.33
C ALA A 21 -33.89 -28.16 -22.56
N LEU A 22 -33.50 -26.93 -22.90
CA LEU A 22 -34.43 -25.84 -23.22
C LEU A 22 -35.18 -26.10 -24.54
N GLU A 23 -34.51 -26.65 -25.55
CA GLU A 23 -35.12 -26.99 -26.85
C GLU A 23 -36.11 -28.15 -26.75
N ALA A 24 -35.87 -29.13 -25.87
CA ALA A 24 -36.77 -30.26 -25.65
C ALA A 24 -38.10 -29.88 -24.94
N GLU A 25 -38.13 -28.79 -24.15
CA GLU A 25 -39.23 -28.47 -23.24
C GLU A 25 -40.13 -27.28 -23.69
N GLY A 26 -39.84 -26.65 -24.83
CA GLY A 26 -40.77 -25.77 -25.54
C GLY A 26 -41.18 -24.47 -24.83
N THR A 27 -40.45 -24.03 -23.81
CA THR A 27 -40.76 -22.78 -23.07
C THR A 27 -39.78 -21.67 -23.41
N PHE A 28 -40.16 -20.84 -24.38
CA PHE A 28 -39.54 -19.54 -24.63
C PHE A 28 -39.93 -18.59 -23.47
N GLY A 29 -39.20 -18.62 -22.34
CA GLY A 29 -39.46 -17.69 -21.24
C GLY A 29 -39.01 -18.00 -19.80
N ALA A 30 -38.14 -18.99 -19.54
CA ALA A 30 -37.53 -19.21 -18.21
C ALA A 30 -35.99 -19.41 -18.30
N SER A 31 -35.36 -18.63 -19.16
CA SER A 31 -34.23 -19.04 -20.00
C SER A 31 -32.83 -18.91 -19.40
N TRP A 32 -32.62 -18.22 -18.28
CA TRP A 32 -31.25 -17.93 -17.78
C TRP A 32 -30.99 -18.52 -16.40
N ARG A 33 -32.04 -18.70 -15.58
CA ARG A 33 -31.95 -19.25 -14.22
C ARG A 33 -31.45 -20.69 -14.23
N ILE A 34 -31.94 -21.50 -15.16
CA ILE A 34 -31.49 -22.88 -15.36
C ILE A 34 -30.01 -22.92 -15.75
N MET A 35 -29.59 -22.06 -16.70
CA MET A 35 -28.19 -21.97 -17.11
C MET A 35 -27.29 -21.50 -15.96
N LEU A 36 -27.73 -20.51 -15.17
CA LEU A 36 -27.00 -20.06 -13.99
C LEU A 36 -26.89 -21.17 -12.95
N PHE A 37 -28.00 -21.85 -12.63
CA PHE A 37 -28.01 -22.96 -11.68
C PHE A 37 -27.02 -24.06 -12.07
N ARG A 38 -27.06 -24.50 -13.33
CA ARG A 38 -26.14 -25.53 -13.86
C ARG A 38 -24.70 -25.06 -13.88
N GLY A 39 -24.44 -23.83 -14.32
CA GLY A 39 -23.09 -23.25 -14.29
C GLY A 39 -22.51 -23.19 -12.87
N VAL A 40 -23.33 -22.80 -11.89
CA VAL A 40 -22.93 -22.77 -10.47
C VAL A 40 -22.70 -24.18 -9.94
N ARG A 41 -23.60 -25.12 -10.20
CA ARG A 41 -23.51 -26.54 -9.78
C ARG A 41 -22.27 -27.22 -10.34
N ASP A 42 -21.99 -27.02 -11.62
CA ASP A 42 -20.94 -27.72 -12.36
C ASP A 42 -19.57 -27.00 -12.27
N ASN A 43 -19.48 -25.92 -11.48
CA ASN A 43 -18.30 -25.08 -11.32
C ASN A 43 -17.80 -24.48 -12.65
N ASP A 44 -18.71 -24.23 -13.59
CA ASP A 44 -18.46 -23.62 -14.91
C ASP A 44 -18.50 -22.09 -14.78
N ILE A 45 -17.34 -21.54 -14.42
CA ILE A 45 -17.19 -20.12 -14.18
C ILE A 45 -17.45 -19.25 -15.42
N GLU A 46 -17.16 -19.75 -16.62
CA GLU A 46 -17.31 -18.97 -17.85
C GLU A 46 -18.79 -18.85 -18.23
N LEU A 47 -19.58 -19.91 -18.05
CA LEU A 47 -21.04 -19.85 -18.19
C LEU A 47 -21.65 -18.92 -17.14
N VAL A 48 -21.22 -19.02 -15.87
CA VAL A 48 -21.69 -18.14 -14.79
C VAL A 48 -21.43 -16.67 -15.14
N LYS A 49 -20.19 -16.32 -15.51
CA LYS A 49 -19.84 -14.95 -15.93
C LYS A 49 -20.74 -14.47 -17.07
N ARG A 50 -20.98 -15.30 -18.08
CA ARG A 50 -21.78 -14.95 -19.26
C ARG A 50 -23.25 -14.70 -18.93
N VAL A 51 -23.87 -15.59 -18.15
CA VAL A 51 -25.27 -15.43 -17.73
C VAL A 51 -25.42 -14.20 -16.84
N CYS A 52 -24.51 -14.04 -15.87
CA CYS A 52 -24.47 -12.90 -14.97
C CYS A 52 -24.25 -11.58 -15.73
N SER A 53 -23.50 -11.57 -16.85
CA SER A 53 -23.29 -10.37 -17.68
C SER A 53 -24.59 -9.82 -18.27
N SER A 54 -25.56 -10.70 -18.51
CA SER A 54 -26.90 -10.31 -19.00
C SER A 54 -27.92 -10.15 -17.86
N HIS A 55 -27.70 -10.79 -16.71
CA HIS A 55 -28.59 -10.76 -15.55
C HIS A 55 -27.81 -10.49 -14.25
N PRO A 56 -27.26 -9.27 -14.05
CA PRO A 56 -26.30 -9.03 -12.98
C PRO A 56 -26.84 -9.20 -11.55
N ALA A 57 -28.10 -8.85 -11.31
CA ALA A 57 -28.74 -8.96 -9.99
C ALA A 57 -28.87 -10.41 -9.50
N ALA A 58 -28.80 -11.39 -10.41
CA ALA A 58 -29.02 -12.80 -10.12
C ALA A 58 -28.05 -13.39 -9.10
N ILE A 59 -26.84 -12.83 -8.96
CA ILE A 59 -25.84 -13.32 -8.02
C ILE A 59 -26.21 -13.05 -6.55
N HIS A 60 -27.10 -12.06 -6.32
CA HIS A 60 -27.58 -11.66 -5.00
C HIS A 60 -29.01 -12.10 -4.70
N GLU A 61 -29.79 -12.37 -5.73
CA GLU A 61 -31.18 -12.78 -5.59
C GLU A 61 -31.30 -14.24 -5.20
N HIS A 62 -32.42 -14.57 -4.55
CA HIS A 62 -32.92 -15.95 -4.48
C HIS A 62 -33.47 -16.34 -5.85
N PHE A 63 -32.60 -16.45 -6.85
CA PHE A 63 -33.00 -16.57 -8.25
C PHE A 63 -33.71 -17.90 -8.54
N THR A 64 -33.54 -18.90 -7.68
CA THR A 64 -34.29 -20.16 -7.77
C THR A 64 -35.72 -20.06 -7.25
N SER A 65 -36.09 -18.94 -6.62
CA SER A 65 -37.45 -18.67 -6.17
C SER A 65 -38.42 -18.65 -7.36
N GLY A 66 -39.32 -19.65 -7.38
CA GLY A 66 -40.27 -19.87 -8.46
C GLY A 66 -39.79 -20.78 -9.59
N MET A 67 -38.58 -21.34 -9.52
CA MET A 67 -38.19 -22.47 -10.37
C MET A 67 -39.00 -23.71 -9.98
N LYS A 68 -39.41 -24.47 -10.98
CA LYS A 68 -40.13 -25.72 -10.77
C LYS A 68 -39.14 -26.79 -10.35
N GLU A 69 -39.67 -27.80 -9.65
CA GLU A 69 -38.91 -28.94 -9.17
C GLU A 69 -37.98 -29.48 -10.26
N TRP A 70 -38.51 -29.98 -11.38
CA TRP A 70 -37.70 -30.56 -12.46
C TRP A 70 -36.65 -29.63 -13.09
N GLU A 71 -36.78 -28.30 -12.97
CA GLU A 71 -35.81 -27.33 -13.50
C GLU A 71 -34.52 -27.28 -12.65
N LEU A 72 -34.61 -27.67 -11.38
CA LEU A 72 -33.49 -27.67 -10.42
C LEU A 72 -32.59 -28.92 -10.54
N GLN A 73 -32.94 -29.91 -11.38
CA GLN A 73 -32.18 -31.15 -11.68
C GLN A 73 -31.06 -31.50 -10.67
N TRP A 74 -31.47 -32.03 -9.51
CA TRP A 74 -30.59 -32.22 -8.35
C TRP A 74 -30.22 -33.70 -8.13
N ASP A 75 -29.10 -33.92 -7.44
CA ASP A 75 -28.61 -35.25 -7.01
C ASP A 75 -28.78 -35.49 -5.49
N SER A 76 -29.37 -34.53 -4.76
CA SER A 76 -29.53 -34.55 -3.30
C SER A 76 -30.96 -34.87 -2.81
N LEU A 77 -31.09 -35.60 -1.70
CA LEU A 77 -32.38 -35.84 -1.02
C LEU A 77 -33.01 -34.56 -0.42
N ARG A 78 -32.31 -33.43 -0.44
CA ARG A 78 -32.72 -32.15 0.18
C ARG A 78 -33.02 -31.05 -0.84
N TRP A 79 -33.46 -31.43 -2.04
CA TRP A 79 -33.66 -30.51 -3.15
C TRP A 79 -34.57 -29.30 -2.87
N TYR A 80 -35.54 -29.46 -1.98
CA TYR A 80 -36.44 -28.39 -1.57
C TYR A 80 -35.70 -27.22 -0.90
N GLU A 81 -34.51 -27.45 -0.34
CA GLU A 81 -33.65 -26.40 0.21
C GLU A 81 -33.16 -25.42 -0.88
N PHE A 82 -33.17 -25.86 -2.16
CA PHE A 82 -32.78 -25.04 -3.30
C PHE A 82 -33.91 -24.21 -3.91
N GLY A 83 -35.15 -24.32 -3.42
CA GLY A 83 -36.29 -23.54 -3.91
C GLY A 83 -36.20 -22.04 -3.60
N ASP A 84 -35.27 -21.63 -2.74
CA ASP A 84 -35.07 -20.24 -2.31
C ASP A 84 -33.58 -19.96 -2.00
N SER A 85 -32.72 -20.18 -3.00
CA SER A 85 -31.26 -20.13 -2.84
C SER A 85 -30.62 -19.04 -3.68
N THR A 86 -29.55 -18.49 -3.14
CA THR A 86 -28.60 -17.64 -3.88
C THR A 86 -27.60 -18.50 -4.65
N ALA A 87 -26.89 -17.89 -5.60
CA ALA A 87 -25.80 -18.55 -6.32
C ALA A 87 -24.69 -19.03 -5.36
N LEU A 88 -24.39 -18.26 -4.31
CA LEU A 88 -23.36 -18.61 -3.33
C LEU A 88 -23.76 -19.84 -2.49
N TYR A 89 -25.03 -19.95 -2.11
CA TYR A 89 -25.56 -21.12 -1.38
C TYR A 89 -25.40 -22.41 -2.20
N ILE A 90 -25.78 -22.37 -3.48
CA ILE A 90 -25.65 -23.52 -4.38
C ILE A 90 -24.18 -23.87 -4.62
N ALA A 91 -23.33 -22.85 -4.86
CA ALA A 91 -21.90 -23.05 -5.08
C ALA A 91 -21.22 -23.75 -3.89
N SER A 92 -21.56 -23.34 -2.66
CA SER A 92 -21.05 -23.97 -1.44
C SER A 92 -21.56 -25.40 -1.27
N ALA A 93 -22.84 -25.66 -1.56
CA ALA A 93 -23.43 -26.99 -1.44
C ALA A 93 -22.78 -28.05 -2.35
N TYR A 94 -22.32 -27.63 -3.54
CA TYR A 94 -21.66 -28.50 -4.53
C TYR A 94 -20.13 -28.44 -4.51
N CYS A 95 -19.53 -27.69 -3.59
CA CYS A 95 -18.10 -27.43 -3.54
C CYS A 95 -17.53 -26.82 -4.84
N SER A 96 -18.25 -25.88 -5.44
CA SER A 96 -17.86 -25.13 -6.64
C SER A 96 -16.93 -23.96 -6.29
N ASP A 97 -15.69 -24.28 -5.94
CA ASP A 97 -14.69 -23.36 -5.41
C ASP A 97 -14.40 -22.14 -6.33
N LYS A 98 -14.32 -22.34 -7.64
CA LYS A 98 -14.05 -21.25 -8.61
C LYS A 98 -15.19 -20.25 -8.63
N VAL A 99 -16.43 -20.74 -8.58
CA VAL A 99 -17.64 -19.92 -8.54
C VAL A 99 -17.74 -19.18 -7.20
N VAL A 100 -17.48 -19.85 -6.07
CA VAL A 100 -17.47 -19.19 -4.75
C VAL A 100 -16.46 -18.03 -4.72
N ARG A 101 -15.22 -18.27 -5.16
CA ARG A 101 -14.18 -17.22 -5.24
C ARG A 101 -14.65 -16.02 -6.06
N TRP A 102 -15.25 -16.28 -7.22
CA TRP A 102 -15.73 -15.22 -8.09
C TRP A 102 -16.92 -14.44 -7.50
N LEU A 103 -17.89 -15.12 -6.89
CA LEU A 103 -19.04 -14.49 -6.27
C LEU A 103 -18.61 -13.57 -5.11
N LEU A 104 -17.71 -14.04 -4.24
CA LEU A 104 -17.19 -13.24 -3.13
C LEU A 104 -16.38 -12.03 -3.62
N ALA A 105 -15.54 -12.20 -4.65
CA ALA A 105 -14.80 -11.11 -5.26
C ALA A 105 -15.70 -10.03 -5.88
N ASN A 106 -16.93 -10.40 -6.27
CA ASN A 106 -17.95 -9.50 -6.81
C ASN A 106 -18.97 -9.02 -5.76
N GLY A 107 -18.71 -9.27 -4.47
CA GLY A 107 -19.44 -8.67 -3.35
C GLY A 107 -20.72 -9.38 -2.93
N VAL A 108 -20.91 -10.65 -3.31
CA VAL A 108 -22.03 -11.45 -2.81
C VAL A 108 -21.92 -11.62 -1.29
N ASP A 109 -23.02 -11.36 -0.58
CA ASP A 109 -23.08 -11.42 0.88
C ASP A 109 -23.04 -12.88 1.36
N PRO A 110 -21.99 -13.33 2.06
CA PRO A 110 -21.92 -14.69 2.59
C PRO A 110 -22.91 -14.95 3.73
N ASP A 111 -23.42 -13.91 4.38
CA ASP A 111 -24.42 -14.04 5.44
C ASP A 111 -25.84 -14.11 4.90
N ALA A 112 -26.03 -14.05 3.58
CA ALA A 112 -27.34 -14.13 2.96
C ALA A 112 -28.05 -15.42 3.39
N VAL A 113 -29.14 -15.23 4.13
CA VAL A 113 -29.90 -16.30 4.74
C VAL A 113 -30.84 -16.91 3.70
N CYS A 114 -30.72 -18.22 3.48
CA CYS A 114 -31.56 -18.97 2.56
C CYS A 114 -32.53 -19.88 3.35
N TYR A 115 -32.74 -21.10 2.87
CA TYR A 115 -33.64 -22.07 3.47
C TYR A 115 -33.37 -22.31 4.96
N SER A 116 -34.43 -22.42 5.78
CA SER A 116 -34.36 -22.71 7.22
C SER A 116 -33.37 -21.86 8.03
N LYS A 117 -33.15 -20.62 7.58
CA LYS A 117 -32.19 -19.69 8.15
C LYS A 117 -30.72 -20.10 8.02
N GLN A 118 -30.39 -20.97 7.07
CA GLN A 118 -29.03 -21.41 6.80
C GLN A 118 -28.30 -20.43 5.89
N THR A 119 -26.98 -20.34 6.07
CA THR A 119 -26.05 -19.56 5.25
C THR A 119 -25.27 -20.48 4.30
N ALA A 120 -24.49 -19.89 3.40
CA ALA A 120 -23.60 -20.64 2.52
C ALA A 120 -22.56 -21.49 3.29
N GLN A 121 -22.20 -21.08 4.51
CA GLN A 121 -21.26 -21.82 5.37
C GLN A 121 -21.88 -23.09 5.95
N ASP A 122 -23.18 -23.07 6.25
CA ASP A 122 -23.88 -24.20 6.87
C ASP A 122 -24.06 -25.39 5.92
N VAL A 123 -23.91 -25.15 4.61
CA VAL A 123 -24.23 -26.13 3.57
C VAL A 123 -23.03 -26.64 2.77
N ILE A 124 -21.80 -26.28 3.17
CA ILE A 124 -20.58 -26.66 2.44
C ILE A 124 -20.54 -28.18 2.21
N GLY A 125 -20.53 -28.58 0.94
CA GLY A 125 -20.38 -29.97 0.52
C GLY A 125 -21.57 -30.89 0.86
N VAL A 126 -22.73 -30.34 1.22
CA VAL A 126 -23.93 -31.14 1.52
C VAL A 126 -24.42 -31.96 0.32
N CYS A 127 -24.21 -31.47 -0.91
CA CYS A 127 -24.59 -32.19 -2.14
C CYS A 127 -23.41 -32.95 -2.75
N THR A 128 -22.21 -32.38 -2.71
CA THR A 128 -21.01 -33.03 -3.21
C THR A 128 -19.85 -32.68 -2.32
N PHE A 129 -19.37 -33.64 -1.54
CA PHE A 129 -18.26 -33.41 -0.63
C PHE A 129 -16.92 -33.67 -1.34
N LYS A 130 -16.11 -32.62 -1.47
CA LYS A 130 -14.70 -32.72 -1.90
C LYS A 130 -13.83 -32.03 -0.85
N GLN A 131 -13.02 -32.79 -0.13
CA GLN A 131 -12.34 -32.34 1.09
C GLN A 131 -11.51 -31.06 0.91
N GLU A 132 -10.77 -30.97 -0.20
CA GLU A 132 -9.90 -29.82 -0.49
C GLU A 132 -10.70 -28.56 -0.83
N GLN A 133 -11.72 -28.68 -1.68
CA GLN A 133 -12.60 -27.57 -2.06
C GLN A 133 -13.48 -27.13 -0.88
N ALA A 134 -14.00 -28.06 -0.08
CA ALA A 134 -14.79 -27.77 1.11
C ALA A 134 -13.99 -26.94 2.11
N LYS A 135 -12.74 -27.34 2.40
CA LYS A 135 -11.83 -26.57 3.25
C LYS A 135 -11.57 -25.18 2.66
N THR A 136 -11.28 -25.11 1.36
CA THR A 136 -11.05 -23.86 0.64
C THR A 136 -12.25 -22.91 0.76
N ILE A 137 -13.47 -23.41 0.59
CA ILE A 137 -14.69 -22.61 0.67
C ILE A 137 -14.95 -22.16 2.10
N ASP A 138 -14.74 -23.02 3.09
CA ASP A 138 -14.86 -22.64 4.51
C ASP A 138 -13.86 -21.54 4.89
N ASP A 139 -12.61 -21.67 4.43
CA ASP A 139 -11.58 -20.65 4.62
C ASP A 139 -11.99 -19.32 3.93
N LEU A 140 -12.54 -19.38 2.72
CA LEU A 140 -13.02 -18.20 1.98
C LEU A 140 -14.21 -17.51 2.62
N LEU A 141 -15.16 -18.27 3.17
CA LEU A 141 -16.35 -17.72 3.84
C LEU A 141 -16.01 -17.16 5.23
N LYS A 142 -14.96 -17.68 5.89
CA LYS A 142 -14.43 -17.16 7.16
C LYS A 142 -13.44 -16.00 6.98
N ALA A 143 -12.90 -15.82 5.78
CA ALA A 143 -11.93 -14.78 5.49
C ALA A 143 -12.53 -13.38 5.72
N ASP A 144 -11.64 -12.43 6.04
CA ASP A 144 -12.03 -11.04 6.19
C ASP A 144 -12.64 -10.49 4.90
N ARG A 145 -13.77 -9.81 5.02
CA ARG A 145 -14.54 -9.30 3.88
C ARG A 145 -13.80 -8.16 3.21
N LEU A 146 -13.42 -8.36 1.95
CA LEU A 146 -12.88 -7.32 1.10
C LEU A 146 -14.04 -6.52 0.46
N PRO A 147 -13.91 -5.19 0.31
CA PRO A 147 -14.83 -4.44 -0.53
C PRO A 147 -14.79 -5.00 -1.97
N PRO A 148 -15.94 -5.11 -2.65
CA PRO A 148 -15.98 -5.60 -4.02
C PRO A 148 -15.12 -4.70 -4.92
N GLN A 149 -14.41 -5.29 -5.89
CA GLN A 149 -13.68 -4.49 -6.87
C GLN A 149 -14.68 -3.73 -7.75
N PRO A 150 -14.70 -2.39 -7.73
CA PRO A 150 -15.72 -1.64 -8.43
C PRO A 150 -15.36 -1.55 -9.93
N PRO A 151 -16.30 -1.79 -10.87
CA PRO A 151 -16.05 -1.64 -12.30
C PRO A 151 -15.93 -0.16 -12.73
N ILE A 152 -16.35 0.77 -11.87
CA ILE A 152 -16.27 2.23 -12.07
C ILE A 152 -15.89 2.87 -10.73
N LYS A 153 -15.02 3.87 -10.77
CA LYS A 153 -14.59 4.65 -9.60
C LYS A 153 -15.79 5.11 -8.73
N PRO A 154 -15.82 4.76 -7.43
CA PRO A 154 -16.94 5.09 -6.56
C PRO A 154 -17.03 6.59 -6.27
N THR A 155 -18.24 7.10 -6.05
CA THR A 155 -18.45 8.45 -5.50
C THR A 155 -18.49 8.37 -3.99
N LEU A 156 -17.66 9.15 -3.30
CA LEU A 156 -17.57 9.17 -1.85
C LEU A 156 -18.28 10.40 -1.30
N PHE A 157 -19.11 10.21 -0.28
CA PHE A 157 -19.74 11.31 0.46
C PHE A 157 -19.56 11.09 1.96
N ALA A 158 -18.79 11.95 2.62
CA ALA A 158 -18.62 11.90 4.07
C ALA A 158 -19.44 13.00 4.76
N LYS A 159 -20.19 12.65 5.81
CA LYS A 159 -20.90 13.60 6.67
C LYS A 159 -20.54 13.38 8.13
N ILE A 160 -20.04 14.44 8.78
CA ILE A 160 -19.71 14.42 10.20
C ILE A 160 -20.89 14.99 11.00
N GLY A 161 -21.24 14.34 12.11
CA GLY A 161 -22.23 14.79 13.08
C GLY A 161 -21.72 14.62 14.51
N TYR A 162 -22.20 15.47 15.42
CA TYR A 162 -21.84 15.47 16.83
C TYR A 162 -23.03 15.01 17.66
N GLU A 163 -22.82 14.09 18.59
CA GLU A 163 -23.83 13.68 19.55
C GLU A 163 -23.25 13.70 20.97
N ASP A 164 -23.85 14.49 21.85
CA ASP A 164 -23.49 14.51 23.27
C ASP A 164 -24.22 13.41 24.02
N HIS A 165 -23.45 12.52 24.66
CA HIS A 165 -23.95 11.45 25.50
C HIS A 165 -23.49 11.64 26.94
N LEU A 166 -24.31 11.23 27.90
CA LEU A 166 -23.95 11.28 29.33
C LEU A 166 -23.53 9.88 29.79
N LYS A 167 -22.23 9.70 30.05
CA LYS A 167 -21.66 8.46 30.60
C LYS A 167 -21.51 8.57 32.12
N THR A 168 -21.76 7.49 32.85
CA THR A 168 -21.51 7.45 34.30
C THR A 168 -20.16 6.79 34.56
N VAL A 169 -19.23 7.54 35.15
CA VAL A 169 -17.89 7.11 35.56
C VAL A 169 -17.85 6.98 37.08
N TYR A 170 -17.08 6.04 37.63
CA TYR A 170 -16.96 5.84 39.07
C TYR A 170 -15.63 6.39 39.58
N GLU A 171 -15.68 7.30 40.54
CA GLU A 171 -14.53 7.89 41.24
C GLU A 171 -14.31 7.17 42.57
N GLU A 172 -13.06 6.84 42.90
CA GLU A 172 -12.72 6.29 44.21
C GLU A 172 -12.53 7.41 45.23
N VAL A 173 -13.41 7.46 46.22
CA VAL A 173 -13.42 8.45 47.29
C VAL A 173 -13.03 7.75 48.60
N MET A 174 -12.16 8.37 49.40
CA MET A 174 -11.85 7.86 50.75
C MET A 174 -13.10 7.87 51.61
N ASN A 175 -13.32 6.80 52.37
CA ASN A 175 -14.37 6.77 53.37
C ASN A 175 -13.93 7.66 54.56
N PRO A 176 -14.67 8.75 54.89
CA PRO A 176 -14.29 9.61 56.00
C PRO A 176 -14.30 8.91 57.36
N GLU A 177 -15.03 7.80 57.48
CA GLU A 177 -15.18 7.04 58.72
C GLU A 177 -14.14 5.91 58.89
N ASP A 178 -13.47 5.52 57.79
CA ASP A 178 -12.40 4.51 57.80
C ASP A 178 -11.34 4.86 56.72
N PRO A 179 -10.37 5.74 57.05
CA PRO A 179 -9.39 6.26 56.09
C PRO A 179 -8.42 5.20 55.54
N ASP A 180 -8.19 4.12 56.29
CA ASP A 180 -7.26 3.04 55.93
C ASP A 180 -7.99 1.83 55.28
N GLY A 181 -9.32 1.88 55.18
CA GLY A 181 -10.17 0.86 54.56
C GLY A 181 -10.27 0.95 53.02
N PRO A 182 -10.95 -0.02 52.37
CA PRO A 182 -11.10 -0.03 50.91
C PRO A 182 -11.89 1.18 50.41
N LYS A 183 -11.34 1.88 49.40
CA LYS A 183 -11.92 3.11 48.84
C LYS A 183 -13.33 2.89 48.27
N MET A 184 -14.22 3.86 48.48
CA MET A 184 -15.62 3.78 48.10
C MET A 184 -15.83 4.32 46.67
N LYS A 185 -16.58 3.61 45.81
CA LYS A 185 -16.81 4.03 44.41
C LYS A 185 -18.06 4.91 44.28
N ARG A 186 -17.89 6.18 43.91
CA ARG A 186 -18.98 7.16 43.70
C ARG A 186 -19.26 7.36 42.20
N ALA A 187 -20.52 7.20 41.79
CA ALA A 187 -20.94 7.44 40.42
C ALA A 187 -20.99 8.95 40.08
N LYS A 188 -20.33 9.35 38.99
CA LYS A 188 -20.25 10.71 38.44
C LYS A 188 -20.69 10.69 36.97
N ARG A 189 -21.69 11.51 36.60
CA ARG A 189 -22.10 11.66 35.20
C ARG A 189 -21.14 12.64 34.50
N VAL A 190 -20.62 12.22 33.35
CA VAL A 190 -19.66 12.96 32.52
C VAL A 190 -20.26 13.07 31.12
N SER A 191 -20.22 14.29 30.56
CA SER A 191 -20.58 14.56 29.16
C SER A 191 -19.48 14.02 28.25
N GLU A 192 -19.85 13.16 27.31
CA GLU A 192 -18.99 12.56 26.29
C GLU A 192 -19.54 12.94 24.92
N THR A 193 -18.78 13.72 24.14
CA THR A 193 -19.17 14.07 22.78
C THR A 193 -18.67 13.00 21.81
N VAL A 194 -19.59 12.29 21.17
CA VAL A 194 -19.30 11.28 20.16
C VAL A 194 -19.35 11.93 18.77
N VAL A 195 -18.22 11.89 18.05
CA VAL A 195 -18.12 12.38 16.67
C VAL A 195 -18.41 11.25 15.70
N ARG A 196 -19.55 11.30 15.01
CA ARG A 196 -19.94 10.30 14.00
C ARG A 196 -19.51 10.75 12.61
N CYS A 197 -18.74 9.94 11.89
CA CYS A 197 -18.38 10.20 10.49
C CYS A 197 -19.08 9.20 9.55
N LYS A 198 -20.21 9.59 8.96
CA LYS A 198 -20.91 8.75 8.00
C LYS A 198 -20.26 8.86 6.62
N VAL A 199 -19.44 7.87 6.24
CA VAL A 199 -18.88 7.74 4.88
C VAL A 199 -19.83 6.93 4.00
N SER A 200 -20.64 7.63 3.20
CA SER A 200 -21.50 7.03 2.20
C SER A 200 -20.71 6.81 0.91
N VAL A 201 -20.28 5.57 0.67
CA VAL A 201 -19.75 5.15 -0.62
C VAL A 201 -20.92 4.87 -1.55
N THR A 202 -21.06 5.64 -2.61
CA THR A 202 -22.04 5.39 -3.68
C THR A 202 -21.28 4.90 -4.90
N TYR A 203 -21.31 3.59 -5.15
CA TYR A 203 -20.83 3.04 -6.41
C TYR A 203 -22.02 2.78 -7.34
N LYS A 204 -21.76 2.86 -8.64
CA LYS A 204 -22.66 2.39 -9.68
C LYS A 204 -21.97 1.19 -10.32
N SER A 205 -22.22 0.00 -9.80
CA SER A 205 -21.77 -1.23 -10.45
C SER A 205 -22.95 -1.90 -11.13
N TYR A 206 -22.67 -2.70 -12.16
CA TYR A 206 -23.69 -3.60 -12.73
C TYR A 206 -24.15 -4.65 -11.70
N TRP A 207 -23.29 -4.96 -10.72
CA TRP A 207 -23.34 -6.17 -9.92
C TRP A 207 -23.91 -5.97 -8.52
N LEU A 208 -23.85 -4.78 -7.96
CA LEU A 208 -24.26 -4.49 -6.59
C LEU A 208 -25.59 -3.73 -6.57
N PRO A 209 -26.38 -3.85 -5.48
CA PRO A 209 -27.59 -3.04 -5.32
C PRO A 209 -27.27 -1.55 -5.45
N PRO A 210 -28.14 -0.74 -6.09
CA PRO A 210 -27.86 0.67 -6.41
C PRO A 210 -27.67 1.60 -5.19
N LYS A 211 -27.81 1.08 -3.96
CA LYS A 211 -27.59 1.82 -2.70
C LYS A 211 -27.05 0.90 -1.61
N THR A 212 -25.75 0.62 -1.64
CA THR A 212 -25.08 0.05 -0.46
C THR A 212 -24.46 1.20 0.33
N GLN A 213 -24.88 1.40 1.58
CA GLN A 213 -24.34 2.42 2.47
C GLN A 213 -23.46 1.75 3.51
N TYR A 214 -22.21 2.19 3.61
CA TYR A 214 -21.32 1.81 4.70
C TYR A 214 -21.41 2.90 5.79
N GLU A 215 -21.38 2.50 7.06
CA GLU A 215 -21.38 3.42 8.19
C GLU A 215 -20.09 3.21 8.98
N VAL A 216 -19.22 4.21 9.00
CA VAL A 216 -18.04 4.22 9.87
C VAL A 216 -18.41 4.95 11.16
N ARG A 217 -18.38 4.27 12.30
CA ARG A 217 -18.64 4.90 13.60
C ARG A 217 -17.32 5.14 14.30
N ILE A 218 -17.01 6.41 14.57
CA ILE A 218 -15.82 6.81 15.33
C ILE A 218 -16.28 7.24 16.73
N ARG A 219 -15.57 6.83 17.78
CA ARG A 219 -15.80 7.28 19.17
C ARG A 219 -14.54 8.00 19.65
N ALA A 220 -14.62 9.31 19.87
CA ALA A 220 -13.56 10.07 20.50
C ALA A 220 -13.79 10.10 22.02
N MET A 221 -13.08 9.25 22.77
CA MET A 221 -13.07 9.33 24.24
C MET A 221 -11.86 10.13 24.71
N LYS A 222 -12.08 11.08 25.62
CA LYS A 222 -11.00 11.65 26.45
C LYS A 222 -10.73 10.65 27.59
N SER A 223 -10.01 9.56 27.29
CA SER A 223 -9.66 8.50 28.25
C SER A 223 -8.24 8.00 27.98
N PRO A 224 -7.42 7.74 29.01
CA PRO A 224 -6.06 7.21 28.86
C PRO A 224 -6.01 5.75 28.37
N GLU A 225 -7.16 5.07 28.29
CA GLU A 225 -7.26 3.72 27.71
C GLU A 225 -8.16 3.71 26.47
N TRP A 226 -7.58 3.27 25.36
CA TRP A 226 -8.28 3.00 24.10
C TRP A 226 -9.10 1.71 24.22
N ARG A 227 -10.39 1.74 23.85
CA ARG A 227 -11.19 0.52 23.66
C ARG A 227 -11.91 0.54 22.32
N THR A 228 -11.59 -0.45 21.50
CA THR A 228 -12.21 -0.72 20.19
C THR A 228 -13.51 -1.50 20.37
N GLU A 229 -14.62 -1.01 19.81
CA GLU A 229 -15.89 -1.73 19.81
C GLU A 229 -16.30 -1.99 18.33
N ARG A 230 -16.26 -3.25 17.90
CA ARG A 230 -16.64 -3.67 16.55
C ARG A 230 -18.17 -3.64 16.40
N THR A 231 -18.72 -2.60 15.81
CA THR A 231 -20.07 -2.66 15.21
C THR A 231 -19.91 -3.01 13.74
N GLN A 232 -20.57 -4.10 13.31
CA GLN A 232 -20.59 -4.65 11.94
C GLN A 232 -20.27 -3.61 10.85
N ALA A 233 -18.99 -3.50 10.52
CA ALA A 233 -18.49 -2.67 9.43
C ALA A 233 -17.38 -3.48 8.78
N THR A 234 -17.46 -3.63 7.45
CA THR A 234 -16.38 -4.18 6.64
C THR A 234 -15.14 -3.32 6.85
N HIS A 235 -14.03 -3.99 7.11
CA HIS A 235 -12.83 -3.46 7.76
C HIS A 235 -12.26 -2.19 7.12
N LYS A 236 -12.06 -1.17 7.97
CA LYS A 236 -10.87 -0.30 8.11
C LYS A 236 -11.26 0.76 9.15
N MET A 237 -10.77 0.63 10.38
CA MET A 237 -10.84 1.74 11.33
C MET A 237 -9.83 2.79 10.88
N ILE A 238 -10.28 4.01 10.60
CA ILE A 238 -9.40 5.17 10.46
C ILE A 238 -9.25 5.78 11.85
N THR A 239 -8.14 5.46 12.50
CA THR A 239 -7.74 6.05 13.79
C THR A 239 -6.86 7.28 13.55
N GLY A 240 -6.81 8.22 14.50
CA GLY A 240 -5.87 9.35 14.44
C GLY A 240 -6.32 10.60 13.67
N LEU A 241 -7.58 10.69 13.25
CA LEU A 241 -8.08 11.92 12.62
C LEU A 241 -8.20 13.06 13.67
N ALA A 242 -7.57 14.19 13.38
CA ALA A 242 -7.64 15.42 14.13
C ALA A 242 -8.91 16.21 13.80
N ALA A 243 -9.50 16.81 14.84
CA ALA A 243 -10.70 17.65 14.69
C ALA A 243 -10.36 18.95 13.96
N GLY A 244 -11.21 19.35 13.01
CA GLY A 244 -11.03 20.59 12.24
C GLY A 244 -10.09 20.48 11.04
N THR A 245 -9.58 19.28 10.75
CA THR A 245 -8.70 19.02 9.61
C THR A 245 -9.50 18.57 8.39
N THR A 246 -9.18 19.14 7.23
CA THR A 246 -9.67 18.66 5.93
C THR A 246 -8.79 17.50 5.48
N TYR A 247 -9.42 16.38 5.14
CA TYR A 247 -8.75 15.19 4.63
C TYR A 247 -9.05 15.04 3.14
N GLU A 248 -8.00 14.91 2.34
CA GLU A 248 -8.07 14.61 0.92
C GLU A 248 -7.51 13.20 0.68
N LEU A 249 -8.11 12.47 -0.26
CA LEU A 249 -7.63 11.16 -0.66
C LEU A 249 -6.61 11.34 -1.78
N LEU A 250 -5.37 10.95 -1.50
CA LEU A 250 -4.27 11.02 -2.47
C LEU A 250 -4.33 9.90 -3.52
N SER A 251 -5.42 9.13 -3.63
CA SER A 251 -5.48 7.98 -4.54
C SER A 251 -5.25 8.37 -5.99
N GLU A 252 -5.78 9.54 -6.40
CA GLU A 252 -5.62 10.06 -7.76
C GLU A 252 -4.17 10.49 -8.01
N ASP A 253 -3.61 11.28 -7.09
CA ASP A 253 -2.23 11.77 -7.19
C ASP A 253 -1.22 10.64 -7.18
N ILE A 254 -1.46 9.60 -6.37
CA ILE A 254 -0.63 8.38 -6.34
C ILE A 254 -0.71 7.65 -7.68
N SER A 255 -1.93 7.41 -8.20
CA SER A 255 -2.07 6.71 -9.49
C SER A 255 -1.39 7.48 -10.62
N ASP A 256 -1.64 8.79 -10.71
CA ASP A 256 -1.05 9.65 -11.74
C ASP A 256 0.47 9.71 -11.62
N PHE A 257 1.02 9.91 -10.42
CA PHE A 257 2.47 9.96 -10.20
C PHE A 257 3.17 8.68 -10.67
N PHE A 258 2.69 7.50 -10.27
CA PHE A 258 3.37 6.25 -10.60
C PHE A 258 3.25 5.90 -12.09
N GLU A 259 2.09 6.14 -12.72
CA GLU A 259 1.90 5.91 -14.16
C GLU A 259 2.75 6.86 -15.01
N THR A 260 2.74 8.16 -14.67
CA THR A 260 3.53 9.17 -15.37
C THR A 260 5.03 8.96 -15.18
N THR A 261 5.47 8.57 -13.98
CA THR A 261 6.88 8.26 -13.70
C THR A 261 7.37 7.09 -14.53
N TYR A 262 6.61 5.99 -14.57
CA TYR A 262 7.00 4.84 -15.38
C TYR A 262 7.13 5.19 -16.86
N LYS A 263 6.14 5.91 -17.39
CA LYS A 263 6.18 6.38 -18.79
C LYS A 263 7.39 7.28 -19.05
N TYR A 264 7.63 8.25 -18.18
CA TYR A 264 8.77 9.16 -18.28
C TYR A 264 10.11 8.39 -18.35
N LEU A 265 10.28 7.37 -17.51
CA LEU A 265 11.49 6.56 -17.48
C LEU A 265 11.64 5.69 -18.74
N ALA A 266 10.54 5.09 -19.22
CA ALA A 266 10.56 4.34 -20.47
C ALA A 266 10.99 5.24 -21.64
N ASP A 267 10.43 6.46 -21.72
CA ASP A 267 10.75 7.45 -22.75
C ASP A 267 12.23 7.90 -22.67
N GLN A 268 12.77 8.11 -21.46
CA GLN A 268 14.19 8.42 -21.25
C GLN A 268 15.11 7.31 -21.77
N VAL A 269 14.80 6.05 -21.47
CA VAL A 269 15.59 4.91 -21.94
C VAL A 269 15.52 4.80 -23.47
N VAL A 270 14.32 4.94 -24.08
CA VAL A 270 14.16 4.96 -25.54
C VAL A 270 14.97 6.09 -26.18
N GLY A 271 14.91 7.30 -25.63
CA GLY A 271 15.63 8.48 -26.14
C GLY A 271 17.16 8.35 -26.06
N SER A 272 17.67 7.60 -25.07
CA SER A 272 19.11 7.36 -24.89
C SER A 272 19.70 6.34 -25.87
N LEU A 273 18.86 5.53 -26.53
CA LEU A 273 19.33 4.53 -27.48
C LEU A 273 19.81 5.21 -28.77
N PRO A 274 21.04 4.93 -29.25
CA PRO A 274 21.46 5.44 -30.53
C PRO A 274 20.56 4.86 -31.62
N ASN A 275 20.10 5.71 -32.55
CA ASN A 275 19.31 5.37 -33.77
C ASN A 275 20.00 4.35 -34.73
N LYS A 276 20.97 3.56 -34.26
CA LYS A 276 21.89 2.72 -35.02
C LYS A 276 21.42 1.27 -35.24
N LEU A 277 20.31 0.83 -34.65
CA LEU A 277 19.90 -0.59 -34.73
C LEU A 277 19.00 -0.92 -35.94
N GLY A 278 18.46 0.07 -36.67
CA GLY A 278 17.61 -0.17 -37.84
C GLY A 278 16.34 -0.99 -37.54
N LEU A 279 15.95 -1.07 -36.26
CA LEU A 279 14.77 -1.79 -35.79
C LEU A 279 13.53 -0.86 -35.81
N PRO A 280 12.32 -1.41 -36.02
CA PRO A 280 11.09 -0.63 -35.90
C PRO A 280 10.93 -0.03 -34.50
N SER A 281 10.46 1.23 -34.41
CA SER A 281 10.29 1.96 -33.14
C SER A 281 9.45 1.19 -32.12
N TRP A 282 8.35 0.57 -32.56
CA TRP A 282 7.49 -0.26 -31.69
C TRP A 282 8.23 -1.46 -31.05
N PHE A 283 9.25 -2.00 -31.72
CA PHE A 283 10.03 -3.12 -31.21
C PHE A 283 11.10 -2.64 -30.20
N LEU A 284 11.68 -1.48 -30.44
CA LEU A 284 12.61 -0.84 -29.50
C LEU A 284 11.90 -0.42 -28.23
N GLU A 285 10.72 0.20 -28.34
CA GLU A 285 9.84 0.54 -27.22
C GLU A 285 9.49 -0.70 -26.39
N MET A 286 8.98 -1.77 -27.04
CA MET A 286 8.67 -3.03 -26.34
C MET A 286 9.91 -3.66 -25.67
N ALA A 287 11.07 -3.63 -26.31
CA ALA A 287 12.31 -4.19 -25.76
C ALA A 287 12.81 -3.37 -24.56
N VAL A 288 12.65 -2.06 -24.60
CA VAL A 288 12.97 -1.13 -23.50
C VAL A 288 12.02 -1.31 -22.35
N GLU A 289 10.71 -1.34 -22.58
CA GLU A 289 9.69 -1.55 -21.54
C GLU A 289 9.95 -2.87 -20.83
N LYS A 290 10.06 -3.98 -21.57
CA LYS A 290 10.35 -5.29 -20.99
C LYS A 290 11.72 -5.36 -20.33
N GLY A 291 12.70 -4.62 -20.85
CA GLY A 291 14.04 -4.52 -20.27
C GLY A 291 14.03 -3.78 -18.94
N LEU A 292 13.33 -2.65 -18.86
CA LEU A 292 13.17 -1.84 -17.65
C LEU A 292 12.39 -2.62 -16.58
N GLU A 293 11.27 -3.24 -16.96
CA GLU A 293 10.54 -4.13 -16.06
C GLU A 293 11.42 -5.27 -15.54
N GLY A 294 12.13 -5.96 -16.44
CA GLY A 294 13.02 -7.05 -16.08
C GLY A 294 14.15 -6.62 -15.15
N ALA A 295 14.73 -5.44 -15.36
CA ALA A 295 15.76 -4.87 -14.50
C ALA A 295 15.22 -4.54 -13.10
N LEU A 296 14.06 -3.88 -13.01
CA LEU A 296 13.44 -3.52 -11.73
C LEU A 296 12.93 -4.76 -10.97
N ASP A 297 12.41 -5.76 -11.69
CA ASP A 297 12.00 -7.05 -11.11
C ASP A 297 13.22 -7.85 -10.62
N TRP A 298 14.34 -7.80 -11.34
CA TRP A 298 15.59 -8.40 -10.88
C TRP A 298 16.13 -7.69 -9.63
N THR A 299 16.15 -6.36 -9.60
CA THR A 299 16.56 -5.58 -8.41
C THR A 299 15.68 -5.94 -7.22
N TYR A 300 14.36 -5.97 -7.39
CA TYR A 300 13.44 -6.42 -6.35
C TYR A 300 13.80 -7.81 -5.82
N ASN A 301 14.02 -8.79 -6.70
CA ASN A 301 14.38 -10.15 -6.27
C ASN A 301 15.74 -10.22 -5.57
N ALA A 302 16.70 -9.39 -5.97
CA ALA A 302 18.02 -9.33 -5.34
C ALA A 302 17.97 -8.75 -3.91
N THR A 303 16.98 -7.88 -3.64
CA THR A 303 16.84 -7.17 -2.37
C THR A 303 15.72 -7.70 -1.47
N PHE A 304 14.80 -8.52 -2.00
CA PHE A 304 13.56 -8.93 -1.34
C PHE A 304 13.77 -9.50 0.08
N ASP A 305 14.72 -10.44 0.21
CA ASP A 305 15.00 -11.14 1.47
C ASP A 305 15.65 -10.25 2.54
N TYR A 306 16.07 -9.04 2.19
CA TYR A 306 16.74 -8.10 3.08
C TYR A 306 15.81 -6.97 3.57
N VAL A 307 14.63 -6.83 2.98
CA VAL A 307 13.66 -5.79 3.34
C VAL A 307 12.68 -6.32 4.38
N ASP A 308 12.41 -5.51 5.42
CA ASP A 308 11.40 -5.80 6.43
C ASP A 308 10.04 -6.10 5.77
N PRO A 309 9.42 -7.27 6.00
CA PRO A 309 8.12 -7.62 5.42
C PRO A 309 7.03 -6.56 5.63
N ALA A 310 7.09 -5.79 6.73
CA ALA A 310 6.14 -4.72 7.01
C ALA A 310 6.13 -3.63 5.91
N PHE A 311 7.27 -3.40 5.24
CA PHE A 311 7.35 -2.45 4.12
C PHE A 311 6.51 -2.93 2.93
N TRP A 312 6.55 -4.21 2.61
CA TRP A 312 5.78 -4.79 1.50
C TRP A 312 4.27 -4.81 1.82
N ASP A 313 3.92 -5.02 3.09
CA ASP A 313 2.53 -4.93 3.55
C ASP A 313 2.00 -3.49 3.46
N GLU A 314 2.80 -2.48 3.86
CA GLU A 314 2.46 -1.07 3.68
C GLU A 314 2.30 -0.72 2.19
N LEU A 315 3.23 -1.16 1.33
CA LEU A 315 3.16 -0.94 -0.11
C LEU A 315 1.89 -1.55 -0.73
N ARG A 316 1.49 -2.73 -0.24
CA ARG A 316 0.23 -3.37 -0.63
C ARG A 316 -0.98 -2.56 -0.17
N GLY A 317 -0.93 -1.99 1.04
CA GLY A 317 -1.94 -1.05 1.52
C GLY A 317 -2.07 0.20 0.64
N VAL A 318 -0.95 0.74 0.16
CA VAL A 318 -0.93 1.84 -0.82
C VAL A 318 -1.55 1.41 -2.14
N SER A 319 -1.22 0.22 -2.65
CA SER A 319 -1.84 -0.36 -3.86
C SER A 319 -3.36 -0.44 -3.73
N ASP A 320 -3.85 -1.05 -2.64
CA ASP A 320 -5.28 -1.24 -2.41
C ASP A 320 -6.02 0.10 -2.23
N GLY A 321 -5.35 1.10 -1.62
CA GLY A 321 -5.91 2.41 -1.36
C GLY A 321 -5.94 3.34 -2.59
N SER A 322 -4.95 3.22 -3.47
CA SER A 322 -4.84 4.04 -4.68
C SER A 322 -5.53 3.42 -5.90
N GLY A 323 -5.63 2.10 -5.95
CA GLY A 323 -6.02 1.36 -7.15
C GLY A 323 -4.85 1.16 -8.13
N THR A 324 -3.65 1.65 -7.79
CA THR A 324 -2.42 1.48 -8.59
C THR A 324 -1.92 0.05 -8.49
N SER A 325 -1.45 -0.51 -9.60
CA SER A 325 -0.87 -1.86 -9.65
C SER A 325 0.27 -2.03 -8.64
N TYR A 326 0.21 -3.09 -7.82
CA TYR A 326 1.27 -3.41 -6.87
C TYR A 326 2.63 -3.59 -7.56
N ASP A 327 2.67 -4.18 -8.76
CA ASP A 327 3.90 -4.34 -9.52
C ASP A 327 4.49 -3.00 -9.96
N LEU A 328 3.63 -2.06 -10.38
CA LEU A 328 4.06 -0.72 -10.76
C LEU A 328 4.64 0.02 -9.53
N LEU A 329 3.94 0.00 -8.41
CA LEU A 329 4.42 0.58 -7.15
C LEU A 329 5.78 -0.01 -6.76
N ARG A 330 5.89 -1.34 -6.72
CA ARG A 330 7.11 -2.07 -6.40
C ARG A 330 8.26 -1.70 -7.32
N ARG A 331 8.04 -1.67 -8.63
CA ARG A 331 9.06 -1.35 -9.64
C ARG A 331 9.59 0.08 -9.46
N ILE A 332 8.71 1.06 -9.28
CA ILE A 332 9.12 2.45 -9.04
C ILE A 332 9.88 2.59 -7.71
N HIS A 333 9.54 1.82 -6.67
CA HIS A 333 10.32 1.80 -5.43
C HIS A 333 11.75 1.23 -5.59
N MET A 334 11.99 0.40 -6.61
CA MET A 334 13.34 -0.11 -6.93
C MET A 334 14.15 0.84 -7.82
N LEU A 335 13.53 1.90 -8.34
CA LEU A 335 14.20 2.85 -9.22
C LEU A 335 15.44 3.50 -8.58
N PRO A 336 15.39 4.03 -7.34
CA PRO A 336 16.54 4.72 -6.77
C PRO A 336 17.74 3.77 -6.65
N GLU A 337 17.48 2.51 -6.27
CA GLU A 337 18.50 1.46 -6.18
C GLU A 337 19.10 1.15 -7.56
N ALA A 338 18.29 1.16 -8.62
CA ALA A 338 18.75 0.89 -9.98
C ALA A 338 19.58 2.05 -10.58
N THR A 339 19.13 3.30 -10.43
CA THR A 339 19.69 4.44 -11.20
C THR A 339 20.69 5.29 -10.43
N LYS A 340 20.59 5.37 -9.08
CA LYS A 340 21.34 6.28 -8.19
C LYS A 340 21.16 7.76 -8.59
N GLY A 341 20.52 8.58 -7.73
CA GLY A 341 20.24 9.99 -8.04
C GLY A 341 21.43 10.92 -7.84
N HIS A 342 21.49 12.03 -8.57
CA HIS A 342 22.48 13.09 -8.32
C HIS A 342 21.95 14.07 -7.28
N CYS A 343 22.79 14.45 -6.32
CA CYS A 343 22.42 15.34 -5.23
C CYS A 343 23.62 16.16 -4.76
N SER A 344 23.35 17.22 -3.99
CA SER A 344 24.38 17.92 -3.21
C SER A 344 23.96 17.98 -1.75
N MET A 345 24.92 17.89 -0.82
CA MET A 345 24.61 17.99 0.61
C MET A 345 25.75 18.64 1.40
N PHE A 346 25.42 19.20 2.56
CA PHE A 346 26.42 19.55 3.58
C PHE A 346 25.85 19.43 5.00
N GLY A 347 26.74 19.25 5.96
CA GLY A 347 26.54 19.47 7.38
C GLY A 347 27.57 20.48 7.87
N ALA A 348 27.10 21.51 8.59
CA ALA A 348 27.94 22.53 9.19
C ALA A 348 27.54 22.74 10.65
N SER A 349 28.50 22.76 11.58
CA SER A 349 28.26 22.95 13.01
C SER A 349 29.20 23.99 13.61
N ASP A 350 29.12 24.21 14.92
CA ASP A 350 30.14 24.93 15.70
C ASP A 350 30.58 26.27 15.08
N SER A 351 31.86 26.43 14.74
CA SER A 351 32.39 27.70 14.21
C SER A 351 31.87 28.04 12.81
N ALA A 352 31.36 27.05 12.07
CA ALA A 352 30.81 27.24 10.74
C ALA A 352 29.37 27.80 10.75
N THR A 353 28.70 27.84 11.92
CA THR A 353 27.35 28.38 12.03
C THR A 353 27.26 29.45 13.11
N LYS A 354 26.51 30.52 12.83
CA LYS A 354 26.27 31.59 13.81
C LYS A 354 25.72 31.12 15.17
N SER A 355 24.95 30.04 15.20
CA SER A 355 24.36 29.49 16.42
C SER A 355 25.22 28.45 17.13
N GLY A 356 26.23 27.89 16.48
CA GLY A 356 26.90 26.65 16.91
C GLY A 356 26.09 25.37 16.64
N ASN A 357 24.77 25.46 16.48
CA ASN A 357 23.91 24.32 16.17
C ASN A 357 24.16 23.78 14.75
N LEU A 358 23.96 22.47 14.57
CA LEU A 358 24.04 21.82 13.26
C LEU A 358 23.04 22.40 12.25
N LEU A 359 23.56 22.74 11.08
CA LEU A 359 22.80 22.97 9.86
C LEU A 359 23.10 21.84 8.86
N GLN A 360 22.09 21.04 8.55
CA GLN A 360 22.15 20.02 7.51
C GLN A 360 21.29 20.44 6.32
N LEU A 361 21.83 20.35 5.11
CA LEU A 361 21.13 20.66 3.88
C LEU A 361 21.35 19.58 2.83
N ARG A 362 20.31 19.32 2.04
CA ARG A 362 20.37 18.51 0.83
C ARG A 362 19.61 19.19 -0.32
N ALA A 363 20.14 19.06 -1.52
CA ALA A 363 19.45 19.29 -2.78
C ALA A 363 19.40 17.97 -3.56
N LEU A 364 18.21 17.57 -4.01
CA LEU A 364 18.01 16.44 -4.92
C LEU A 364 17.82 16.99 -6.32
N ASP A 365 18.72 16.63 -7.23
CA ASP A 365 18.72 17.13 -8.58
C ASP A 365 18.11 16.08 -9.52
N TRP A 366 17.06 16.48 -10.22
CA TRP A 366 16.41 15.67 -11.24
C TRP A 366 15.91 16.55 -12.39
N ASP A 367 15.52 15.92 -13.48
CA ASP A 367 14.94 16.59 -14.63
C ASP A 367 13.65 17.37 -14.27
N VAL A 368 13.58 18.60 -14.77
CA VAL A 368 12.46 19.54 -14.47
C VAL A 368 11.23 19.32 -15.35
N ASP A 369 11.32 18.50 -16.39
CA ASP A 369 10.21 18.09 -17.26
C ASP A 369 9.59 16.74 -16.84
N GLY A 370 10.16 16.09 -15.81
CA GLY A 370 9.62 14.87 -15.21
C GLY A 370 8.54 15.13 -14.14
N PRO A 371 7.81 14.07 -13.72
CA PRO A 371 6.68 14.18 -12.79
C PRO A 371 7.06 14.43 -11.33
N PHE A 372 8.35 14.31 -10.98
CA PHE A 372 8.83 14.35 -9.60
C PHE A 372 8.61 15.70 -8.92
N LYS A 373 8.80 16.82 -9.61
CA LYS A 373 8.68 18.17 -8.99
C LYS A 373 7.25 18.52 -8.59
N ASP A 374 6.25 17.97 -9.28
CA ASP A 374 4.84 18.30 -9.09
C ASP A 374 4.15 17.37 -8.08
N ASN A 375 4.85 16.32 -7.62
CA ASN A 375 4.30 15.28 -6.75
C ASN A 375 5.04 15.16 -5.41
N VAL A 376 5.80 16.18 -5.00
CA VAL A 376 6.54 16.18 -3.73
C VAL A 376 5.58 16.34 -2.55
N ASN A 377 5.71 15.44 -1.56
CA ASN A 377 4.93 15.43 -0.34
C ASN A 377 5.81 15.29 0.90
N VAL A 378 5.32 15.84 2.01
CA VAL A 378 5.83 15.54 3.35
C VAL A 378 4.84 14.64 4.05
N VAL A 379 5.24 13.39 4.30
CA VAL A 379 4.42 12.40 5.01
C VAL A 379 4.93 12.29 6.43
N VAL A 380 4.08 12.63 7.40
CA VAL A 380 4.41 12.53 8.83
C VAL A 380 3.79 11.26 9.40
N TYR A 381 4.66 10.37 9.87
CA TYR A 381 4.31 9.12 10.54
C TYR A 381 4.25 9.37 12.05
N HIS A 382 3.05 9.22 12.61
CA HIS A 382 2.79 9.35 14.04
C HIS A 382 2.80 7.98 14.71
N ASN A 383 3.90 7.66 15.41
CA ASN A 383 4.11 6.39 16.09
C ASN A 383 3.86 6.53 17.61
N ASP A 384 2.66 6.99 17.98
CA ASP A 384 2.27 7.24 19.38
C ASP A 384 1.57 6.02 20.04
N ASP A 385 1.73 4.83 19.44
CA ASP A 385 1.03 3.60 19.82
C ASP A 385 1.75 2.80 20.93
N GLY A 386 2.84 3.33 21.47
CA GLY A 386 3.67 2.67 22.47
C GLY A 386 4.62 1.62 21.90
N SER A 387 4.78 1.56 20.57
CA SER A 387 5.87 0.81 19.94
C SER A 387 7.22 1.51 20.15
N ASP A 388 8.32 0.77 19.95
CA ASP A 388 9.69 1.32 19.99
C ASP A 388 10.03 2.18 18.75
N ARG A 389 9.03 2.52 17.92
CA ARG A 389 9.22 3.31 16.70
C ARG A 389 9.18 4.79 17.00
N VAL A 390 9.97 5.55 16.25
CA VAL A 390 10.07 6.99 16.37
C VAL A 390 9.09 7.64 15.39
N SER A 391 8.37 8.67 15.81
CA SER A 391 7.58 9.51 14.89
C SER A 391 8.52 10.26 13.93
N TRP A 392 8.24 10.25 12.63
CA TRP A 392 9.18 10.75 11.62
C TRP A 392 8.48 11.41 10.43
N ALA A 393 9.24 12.22 9.68
CA ALA A 393 8.77 12.88 8.48
C ALA A 393 9.57 12.37 7.27
N ASN A 394 8.87 11.79 6.30
CA ASN A 394 9.40 11.47 4.99
C ASN A 394 9.17 12.63 4.04
N ILE A 395 10.21 13.10 3.37
CA ILE A 395 10.08 14.10 2.30
C ILE A 395 10.37 13.36 1.00
N ALA A 396 9.30 12.98 0.31
CA ALA A 396 9.34 12.10 -0.85
C ALA A 396 8.21 12.48 -1.82
N TRP A 397 7.72 11.52 -2.59
CA TRP A 397 6.62 11.71 -3.55
C TRP A 397 5.33 11.04 -3.10
N SER A 398 4.19 11.47 -3.66
CA SER A 398 2.88 10.83 -3.48
C SER A 398 2.96 9.30 -3.55
N GLY A 399 2.72 8.62 -2.41
CA GLY A 399 2.70 7.16 -2.33
C GLY A 399 4.06 6.48 -2.35
N PHE A 400 5.17 7.23 -2.37
CA PHE A 400 6.51 6.69 -2.22
C PHE A 400 6.85 6.54 -0.74
N ILE A 401 6.91 5.28 -0.28
CA ILE A 401 7.06 4.93 1.14
C ILE A 401 8.51 4.59 1.53
N GLY A 402 9.45 4.59 0.58
CA GLY A 402 10.89 4.62 0.88
C GLY A 402 11.35 6.03 1.25
N SER A 403 12.54 6.18 1.83
CA SER A 403 13.07 7.48 2.22
C SER A 403 14.36 7.83 1.48
N VAL A 404 14.40 9.03 0.90
CA VAL A 404 15.63 9.63 0.32
C VAL A 404 16.11 10.82 1.14
N THR A 405 15.20 11.46 1.89
CA THR A 405 15.50 12.51 2.84
C THR A 405 14.35 12.68 3.82
N GLY A 406 14.66 13.16 5.01
CA GLY A 406 13.70 13.31 6.08
C GLY A 406 14.39 13.50 7.41
N PHE A 407 13.58 13.56 8.46
CA PHE A 407 14.04 13.70 9.83
C PHE A 407 13.05 13.05 10.79
N ASN A 408 13.50 12.76 12.01
CA ASN A 408 12.65 12.13 13.02
C ASN A 408 12.50 12.98 14.30
N SER A 409 11.59 12.57 15.18
CA SER A 409 11.29 13.29 16.42
C SER A 409 12.44 13.26 17.44
N GLN A 410 13.44 12.39 17.22
CA GLN A 410 14.68 12.36 17.98
C GLN A 410 15.76 13.30 17.40
N GLN A 411 15.40 14.12 16.42
CA GLN A 411 16.23 15.12 15.77
C GLN A 411 17.38 14.56 14.93
N LEU A 412 17.23 13.32 14.45
CA LEU A 412 18.09 12.76 13.43
C LEU A 412 17.60 13.20 12.04
N GLY A 413 18.53 13.63 11.20
CA GLY A 413 18.28 14.01 9.80
C GLY A 413 19.10 13.16 8.84
N ILE A 414 18.52 12.82 7.68
CA ILE A 414 19.20 12.01 6.67
C ILE A 414 19.33 12.72 5.32
N SER A 415 20.40 12.39 4.62
CA SER A 415 20.71 12.87 3.27
C SER A 415 21.42 11.77 2.49
N GLU A 416 21.33 11.82 1.16
CA GLU A 416 22.06 10.91 0.28
C GLU A 416 22.47 11.61 -1.00
N ILE A 417 23.57 11.13 -1.57
CA ILE A 417 24.03 11.37 -2.93
C ILE A 417 24.36 10.02 -3.58
N GLY A 418 23.85 9.80 -4.79
CA GLY A 418 24.22 8.66 -5.61
C GLY A 418 25.63 8.81 -6.19
N VAL A 419 26.41 7.72 -6.14
CA VAL A 419 27.77 7.70 -6.73
C VAL A 419 27.75 6.93 -8.04
N THR A 420 27.84 7.68 -9.14
CA THR A 420 27.90 7.15 -10.51
C THR A 420 29.34 6.82 -10.89
N TYR A 421 30.30 7.65 -10.46
CA TYR A 421 31.72 7.48 -10.75
C TYR A 421 32.54 7.22 -9.47
N PRO A 422 32.44 6.01 -8.89
CA PRO A 422 33.26 5.65 -7.73
C PRO A 422 34.74 5.55 -8.12
N ASP A 423 35.63 5.80 -7.17
CA ASP A 423 37.03 5.39 -7.28
C ASP A 423 37.25 4.01 -6.64
N GLU A 424 38.51 3.55 -6.61
CA GLU A 424 38.87 2.24 -6.05
C GLU A 424 38.53 2.09 -4.56
N SER A 425 38.33 3.20 -3.83
CA SER A 425 38.06 3.17 -2.39
C SER A 425 36.64 2.71 -2.05
N PHE A 426 35.71 2.62 -3.02
CA PHE A 426 34.39 2.01 -2.82
C PHE A 426 34.41 0.48 -2.82
N GLY A 427 35.53 -0.15 -3.19
CA GLY A 427 35.68 -1.60 -3.13
C GLY A 427 34.78 -2.35 -4.11
N LYS A 428 34.20 -3.47 -3.65
CA LYS A 428 33.39 -4.39 -4.48
C LYS A 428 31.92 -4.02 -4.51
N GLU A 429 31.33 -4.06 -5.70
CA GLU A 429 29.91 -3.86 -5.91
C GLU A 429 29.07 -5.13 -5.69
N SER A 430 27.84 -4.93 -5.24
CA SER A 430 26.77 -5.94 -5.21
C SER A 430 25.43 -5.24 -5.30
N ARG A 431 24.40 -5.96 -5.74
CA ARG A 431 22.99 -5.50 -5.68
C ARG A 431 22.13 -6.34 -4.72
N HIS A 432 22.76 -7.28 -4.02
CA HIS A 432 22.09 -8.11 -3.02
C HIS A 432 22.29 -7.51 -1.63
N GLY A 433 21.22 -6.97 -1.06
CA GLY A 433 21.26 -6.29 0.23
C GLY A 433 20.02 -5.44 0.47
N ILE A 434 20.08 -4.63 1.52
CA ILE A 434 19.02 -3.69 1.90
C ILE A 434 19.08 -2.51 0.91
N PRO A 435 18.01 -2.22 0.15
CA PRO A 435 17.95 -1.02 -0.68
C PRO A 435 18.16 0.21 0.20
N PHE A 436 18.93 1.19 -0.28
CA PHE A 436 19.30 2.32 0.59
C PHE A 436 18.08 3.13 1.03
N VAL A 437 17.02 3.21 0.22
CA VAL A 437 15.78 3.90 0.59
C VAL A 437 15.04 3.25 1.76
N ASN A 438 15.24 1.93 1.94
CA ASN A 438 14.74 1.19 3.10
C ASN A 438 15.66 1.38 4.30
N LEU A 439 16.99 1.37 4.11
CA LEU A 439 17.96 1.63 5.18
C LEU A 439 17.75 3.03 5.78
N LEU A 440 17.62 4.04 4.93
CA LEU A 440 17.39 5.44 5.31
C LEU A 440 16.05 5.62 6.03
N ARG A 441 15.00 4.94 5.55
CA ARG A 441 13.72 4.89 6.25
C ARG A 441 13.87 4.26 7.63
N ASP A 442 14.58 3.14 7.73
CA ASP A 442 14.81 2.45 9.00
C ASP A 442 15.55 3.34 10.02
N ILE A 443 16.49 4.19 9.58
CA ILE A 443 17.12 5.19 10.46
C ILE A 443 16.05 6.12 11.03
N LEU A 444 15.19 6.68 10.19
CA LEU A 444 14.16 7.62 10.63
C LEU A 444 13.10 6.96 11.53
N GLU A 445 12.69 5.74 11.20
CA GLU A 445 11.61 5.02 11.87
C GLU A 445 12.06 4.34 13.17
N LYS A 446 13.31 3.86 13.26
CA LYS A 446 13.77 2.95 14.32
C LYS A 446 14.90 3.51 15.20
N ASP A 447 15.67 4.50 14.74
CA ASP A 447 16.85 4.97 15.48
C ASP A 447 16.56 6.23 16.32
N SER A 448 17.01 6.22 17.58
CA SER A 448 16.79 7.32 18.52
C SER A 448 18.05 8.12 18.85
N HIS A 449 19.22 7.54 18.62
CA HIS A 449 20.51 8.17 18.88
C HIS A 449 21.39 8.10 17.63
N PHE A 450 22.32 9.05 17.53
CA PHE A 450 23.24 9.15 16.41
C PHE A 450 24.07 7.88 16.19
N GLU A 451 24.50 7.23 17.27
CA GLU A 451 25.26 5.99 17.26
C GLU A 451 24.44 4.80 16.77
N ASP A 452 23.13 4.77 17.03
CA ASP A 452 22.24 3.73 16.53
C ASP A 452 22.20 3.76 15.00
N ALA A 453 22.09 4.96 14.42
CA ALA A 453 22.12 5.17 12.98
C ALA A 453 23.47 4.79 12.35
N ASN A 454 24.58 5.21 12.98
CA ASN A 454 25.92 4.84 12.53
C ASN A 454 26.13 3.32 12.59
N LYS A 455 25.67 2.68 13.67
CA LYS A 455 25.73 1.22 13.82
C LYS A 455 24.90 0.53 12.74
N ARG A 456 23.65 0.95 12.51
CA ARG A 456 22.78 0.42 11.46
C ARG A 456 23.44 0.47 10.09
N ILE A 457 24.05 1.62 9.73
CA ILE A 457 24.77 1.77 8.47
C ILE A 457 25.96 0.81 8.40
N SER A 458 26.72 0.68 9.48
CA SER A 458 27.93 -0.14 9.53
C SER A 458 27.65 -1.65 9.46
N GLU A 459 26.55 -2.11 10.05
CA GLU A 459 26.16 -3.53 10.14
C GLU A 459 25.26 -3.99 8.98
N ALA A 460 24.74 -3.06 8.17
CA ALA A 460 23.86 -3.38 7.05
C ALA A 460 24.56 -4.25 5.97
N THR A 461 23.80 -5.17 5.38
CA THR A 461 24.15 -5.75 4.08
C THR A 461 23.85 -4.73 2.99
N ARG A 462 24.84 -3.92 2.64
CA ARG A 462 24.71 -2.77 1.74
C ARG A 462 24.73 -3.21 0.26
N THR A 463 24.30 -2.33 -0.63
CA THR A 463 24.22 -2.59 -2.07
C THR A 463 25.14 -1.67 -2.86
N CYS A 464 24.66 -0.49 -3.21
CA CYS A 464 25.22 0.36 -4.23
C CYS A 464 26.10 1.47 -3.64
N ASN A 465 26.86 2.14 -4.52
CA ASN A 465 27.77 3.22 -4.10
C ASN A 465 26.98 4.50 -3.88
N LEU A 466 27.11 5.07 -2.69
CA LEU A 466 26.43 6.28 -2.23
C LEU A 466 27.36 7.10 -1.32
N ILE A 467 26.97 8.35 -1.11
CA ILE A 467 27.44 9.18 -0.01
C ILE A 467 26.23 9.47 0.86
N LEU A 468 26.17 8.90 2.05
CA LEU A 468 25.08 9.15 2.99
C LEU A 468 25.45 10.27 3.94
N GLY A 469 24.48 11.03 4.43
CA GLY A 469 24.65 12.02 5.48
C GLY A 469 23.68 11.74 6.62
N VAL A 470 24.18 11.65 7.85
CA VAL A 470 23.38 11.58 9.06
C VAL A 470 23.79 12.72 9.96
N GLY A 471 22.81 13.52 10.41
CA GLY A 471 23.02 14.58 11.39
C GLY A 471 22.20 14.35 12.64
N ASP A 472 22.74 14.74 13.80
CA ASP A 472 22.01 14.82 15.07
C ASP A 472 22.01 16.26 15.58
N ALA A 473 20.85 16.91 15.56
CA ALA A 473 20.74 18.29 16.02
C ALA A 473 20.89 18.44 17.55
N LYS A 474 20.81 17.36 18.32
CA LYS A 474 21.01 17.38 19.78
C LYS A 474 22.49 17.49 20.13
N THR A 475 23.35 16.76 19.41
CA THR A 475 24.80 16.74 19.66
C THR A 475 25.56 17.74 18.80
N GLY A 476 24.98 18.17 17.67
CA GLY A 476 25.65 19.01 16.69
C GLY A 476 26.47 18.20 15.68
N GLU A 477 26.48 16.87 15.79
CA GLU A 477 27.31 16.00 14.96
C GLU A 477 26.69 15.74 13.59
N PHE A 478 27.56 15.67 12.57
CA PHE A 478 27.20 15.22 11.24
C PHE A 478 28.26 14.29 10.69
N ASN A 479 27.84 13.08 10.34
CA ASN A 479 28.67 12.11 9.64
C ASN A 479 28.18 11.99 8.21
N SER A 480 29.09 12.22 7.27
CA SER A 480 28.95 11.64 5.95
C SER A 480 29.47 10.20 5.96
N VAL A 481 28.99 9.35 5.07
CA VAL A 481 29.42 7.96 4.95
C VAL A 481 29.72 7.66 3.49
N GLN A 482 30.97 7.32 3.20
CA GLN A 482 31.30 6.62 1.97
C GLN A 482 30.71 5.21 2.06
N TYR A 483 29.67 4.97 1.28
CA TYR A 483 28.82 3.81 1.41
C TYR A 483 28.89 2.95 0.14
N SER A 484 29.16 1.66 0.30
CA SER A 484 29.06 0.64 -0.74
C SER A 484 28.72 -0.72 -0.13
N ASN A 485 28.47 -1.73 -0.97
CA ASN A 485 28.37 -3.11 -0.53
C ASN A 485 29.51 -3.57 0.41
N SER A 486 30.74 -3.11 0.16
CA SER A 486 31.92 -3.58 0.92
C SER A 486 32.55 -2.55 1.84
N VAL A 487 32.12 -1.29 1.77
CA VAL A 487 32.74 -0.15 2.46
C VAL A 487 31.68 0.68 3.18
N ALA A 488 31.99 1.10 4.40
CA ALA A 488 31.23 2.09 5.16
C ALA A 488 32.24 2.90 5.99
N ASN A 489 32.81 3.94 5.38
CA ASN A 489 33.77 4.81 6.04
C ASN A 489 33.07 6.10 6.46
N PHE A 490 33.16 6.43 7.75
CA PHE A 490 32.57 7.64 8.32
C PHE A 490 33.50 8.83 8.12
N ILE A 491 32.93 9.92 7.60
CA ILE A 491 33.60 11.14 7.20
C ILE A 491 33.04 12.30 8.03
N THR A 492 33.91 12.95 8.77
CA THR A 492 33.72 14.16 9.57
C THR A 492 34.51 15.32 8.96
N SER A 493 34.40 16.51 9.56
CA SER A 493 35.18 17.70 9.15
C SER A 493 36.70 17.46 9.28
N ASP A 494 37.12 16.64 10.24
CA ASP A 494 38.53 16.33 10.51
C ASP A 494 39.18 15.37 9.51
N ASN A 495 38.37 14.57 8.80
CA ASN A 495 38.86 13.53 7.90
C ASN A 495 38.15 13.54 6.54
N LEU A 496 37.72 14.73 6.06
CA LEU A 496 37.03 14.92 4.79
C LEU A 496 37.69 14.12 3.65
N GLN A 497 36.89 13.43 2.85
CA GLN A 497 37.35 12.68 1.67
C GLN A 497 36.36 12.84 0.51
N PRO A 498 36.83 12.86 -0.75
CA PRO A 498 38.22 12.83 -1.18
C PRO A 498 38.88 14.23 -1.07
N VAL A 499 40.06 14.35 -0.44
CA VAL A 499 40.68 15.67 -0.29
C VAL A 499 41.24 16.18 -1.63
N ASN A 500 40.88 17.41 -2.00
CA ASN A 500 41.57 18.12 -3.08
C ASN A 500 41.66 19.62 -2.79
N GLU A 501 42.87 20.19 -2.88
CA GLU A 501 43.13 21.60 -2.55
C GLU A 501 42.40 22.62 -3.44
N THR A 502 41.89 22.21 -4.61
CA THR A 502 41.26 23.13 -5.58
C THR A 502 39.74 23.07 -5.61
N TRP A 503 39.14 21.89 -5.45
CA TRP A 503 37.70 21.70 -5.62
C TRP A 503 37.01 20.96 -4.47
N HIS A 504 37.75 20.45 -3.49
CA HIS A 504 37.20 19.78 -2.31
C HIS A 504 38.12 19.91 -1.10
N ALA A 505 38.48 21.16 -0.79
CA ALA A 505 39.37 21.48 0.31
C ALA A 505 38.62 21.42 1.65
N PRO A 506 39.24 20.94 2.74
CA PRO A 506 38.61 20.91 4.06
C PRO A 506 38.20 22.31 4.52
N ILE A 507 37.01 22.41 5.10
CA ILE A 507 36.50 23.59 5.76
C ILE A 507 36.27 23.19 7.22
N GLU A 508 36.86 23.93 8.16
CA GLU A 508 36.66 23.70 9.60
C GLU A 508 35.16 23.65 9.94
N ASP A 509 34.77 22.62 10.70
CA ASP A 509 33.40 22.31 11.12
C ASP A 509 32.37 22.13 9.98
N VAL A 510 32.81 21.74 8.77
CA VAL A 510 31.92 21.45 7.64
C VAL A 510 32.32 20.16 6.92
N VAL A 511 31.31 19.34 6.61
CA VAL A 511 31.38 18.23 5.66
C VAL A 511 30.44 18.54 4.50
N TYR A 512 30.89 18.42 3.26
CA TYR A 512 30.09 18.79 2.08
C TYR A 512 30.43 17.90 0.90
N PHE A 513 29.48 17.74 -0.02
CA PHE A 513 29.63 16.94 -1.25
C PHE A 513 28.72 17.51 -2.34
N GLY A 514 29.24 17.64 -3.56
CA GLY A 514 28.49 18.12 -4.73
C GLY A 514 28.38 17.05 -5.82
N MET A 515 27.15 16.69 -6.20
CA MET A 515 26.74 15.80 -7.30
C MET A 515 27.20 14.34 -7.26
N ASP A 516 28.48 14.06 -7.00
CA ASP A 516 29.10 12.72 -7.04
C ASP A 516 30.41 12.73 -6.21
N TRP A 517 31.05 11.57 -6.03
CA TRP A 517 32.31 11.42 -5.30
C TRP A 517 33.48 12.21 -5.92
N LEU A 518 33.64 12.12 -7.25
CA LEU A 518 34.67 12.83 -8.00
C LEU A 518 34.03 13.82 -8.99
N CYS A 519 33.47 14.92 -8.47
CA CYS A 519 32.80 15.93 -9.29
C CYS A 519 33.35 17.36 -9.07
N PRO A 520 34.57 17.68 -9.58
CA PRO A 520 35.26 18.95 -9.29
C PRO A 520 34.40 20.20 -9.50
N ASN A 521 33.71 20.32 -10.63
CA ASN A 521 32.97 21.54 -10.97
C ASN A 521 31.83 21.85 -9.99
N TYR A 522 31.17 20.84 -9.44
CA TYR A 522 30.06 21.04 -8.52
C TYR A 522 30.54 21.18 -7.07
N SER A 523 31.53 20.38 -6.68
CA SER A 523 32.14 20.49 -5.36
C SER A 523 32.88 21.82 -5.15
N GLU A 524 33.53 22.37 -6.19
CA GLU A 524 34.17 23.70 -6.14
C GLU A 524 33.14 24.80 -5.90
N VAL A 525 32.02 24.77 -6.63
CA VAL A 525 30.94 25.76 -6.44
C VAL A 525 30.33 25.66 -5.04
N LEU A 526 30.11 24.45 -4.53
CA LEU A 526 29.59 24.25 -3.17
C LEU A 526 30.61 24.73 -2.13
N HIS A 527 31.89 24.38 -2.30
CA HIS A 527 32.99 24.85 -1.46
C HIS A 527 33.01 26.38 -1.37
N ASP A 528 33.00 27.07 -2.51
CA ASP A 528 33.06 28.54 -2.56
C ASP A 528 31.88 29.17 -1.83
N ARG A 529 30.67 28.62 -1.98
CA ARG A 529 29.46 29.14 -1.32
C ARG A 529 29.49 28.91 0.18
N VAL A 530 29.86 27.72 0.63
CA VAL A 530 29.95 27.40 2.06
C VAL A 530 31.08 28.22 2.71
N SER A 531 32.26 28.28 2.09
CA SER A 531 33.40 29.07 2.56
C SER A 531 33.09 30.57 2.66
N HIS A 532 32.29 31.11 1.73
CA HIS A 532 31.91 32.52 1.75
C HIS A 532 30.87 32.86 2.82
N HIS A 533 30.00 31.92 3.17
CA HIS A 533 28.85 32.16 4.07
C HIS A 533 29.00 31.56 5.48
N ARG A 534 30.07 30.81 5.78
CA ARG A 534 30.31 30.25 7.12
C ARG A 534 30.54 31.33 8.18
N GLY A 535 30.06 31.07 9.40
CA GLY A 535 30.05 31.99 10.55
C GLY A 535 28.73 32.72 10.73
#